data_AF-A0A2K6GCP1-F1
#
_entry.id   AF-A0A2K6GCP1-F1
#
_cell.length_a   1.000
_cell.length_b   1.000
_cell.length_c   1.000
_cell.angle_alpha   90.00
_cell.angle_beta   90.00
_cell.angle_gamma   90.00
#
_symmetry.space_group_name_H-M   'P 1'
#
loop_
_entity.id
_entity.type
_entity.pdbx_description
1 polymer ?
#
loop_
_entity_poly.entity_id
_entity_poly.type
_entity_poly.pdbx_seq_one_letter_code
_entity_poly.pdbx_strand_id
1 'polypeptide(L)'
;VVFRRFVEVGRVAYVSFGPHAGKLVAIVDVIDQNRALVDGPCTQVRRQAMPFKCVQLTDFILKFPHSALQKYVRQAWQKADVNTKWAATRWAKKIEARERKAKMMDFDHFKVMKAKKMRNRIIKNEVKKLQKAALLKASPKKAPAKGAAAIAAAAAKVPARRLQPRRFLPRKPQARRQHLLQKFKRVKKLQPRKHWLQSHLARINKGSF
;
A
#
# COMPACT_ATOMS: atom_id res chain seq x y z
N VAL A 1 21.48 7.23 17.49
CA VAL A 1 22.16 7.10 16.18
C VAL A 1 21.10 7.04 15.08
N VAL A 2 21.19 7.90 14.04
CA VAL A 2 20.17 8.04 12.99
C VAL A 2 20.30 6.94 11.91
N PHE A 3 21.52 6.58 11.55
CA PHE A 3 21.78 5.49 10.60
C PHE A 3 21.78 4.14 11.31
N ARG A 4 21.08 3.16 10.72
CA ARG A 4 20.92 1.79 11.28
C ARG A 4 21.58 0.70 10.44
N ARG A 5 21.79 0.95 9.15
CA ARG A 5 22.38 0.01 8.19
C ARG A 5 23.61 0.66 7.59
N PHE A 6 24.73 -0.03 7.70
CA PHE A 6 26.03 0.46 7.25
C PHE A 6 26.63 -0.51 6.25
N VAL A 7 27.41 0.01 5.31
CA VAL A 7 28.23 -0.84 4.46
C VAL A 7 29.36 -1.39 5.33
N GLU A 8 29.37 -2.71 5.52
CA GLU A 8 30.37 -3.41 6.32
C GLU A 8 30.56 -4.82 5.79
N VAL A 9 31.71 -5.41 6.12
CA VAL A 9 32.04 -6.78 5.75
C VAL A 9 31.04 -7.75 6.39
N GLY A 10 30.52 -8.65 5.58
CA GLY A 10 29.53 -9.64 6.00
C GLY A 10 28.09 -9.15 5.95
N ARG A 11 27.81 -7.87 5.70
CA ARG A 11 26.42 -7.42 5.56
C ARG A 11 25.77 -8.02 4.32
N VAL A 12 24.56 -8.53 4.50
CA VAL A 12 23.73 -9.02 3.41
C VAL A 12 22.99 -7.87 2.75
N ALA A 13 23.01 -7.84 1.43
CA ALA A 13 22.31 -6.87 0.61
C ALA A 13 21.41 -7.56 -0.41
N TYR A 14 20.31 -6.91 -0.75
CA TYR A 14 19.39 -7.31 -1.81
C TYR A 14 19.73 -6.57 -3.10
N VAL A 15 19.90 -7.28 -4.19
CA VAL A 15 20.19 -6.69 -5.50
C VAL A 15 18.89 -6.23 -6.14
N SER A 16 18.72 -4.91 -6.32
CA SER A 16 17.49 -4.32 -6.83
C SER A 16 17.39 -4.36 -8.35
N PHE A 17 18.50 -4.20 -9.07
CA PHE A 17 18.53 -4.16 -10.53
C PHE A 17 19.88 -4.65 -11.07
N GLY A 18 19.95 -4.95 -12.36
CA GLY A 18 21.12 -5.53 -13.02
C GLY A 18 20.99 -7.04 -13.28
N PRO A 19 22.07 -7.72 -13.68
CA PRO A 19 22.02 -9.12 -14.09
C PRO A 19 21.62 -10.09 -12.98
N HIS A 20 21.84 -9.70 -11.72
CA HIS A 20 21.50 -10.49 -10.52
C HIS A 20 20.31 -9.92 -9.75
N ALA A 21 19.44 -9.15 -10.40
CA ALA A 21 18.27 -8.55 -9.77
C ALA A 21 17.41 -9.60 -9.04
N GLY A 22 16.91 -9.26 -7.86
CA GLY A 22 16.09 -10.16 -7.05
C GLY A 22 16.86 -11.11 -6.14
N LYS A 23 18.19 -11.18 -6.27
CA LYS A 23 19.03 -12.07 -5.48
C LYS A 23 19.58 -11.39 -4.22
N LEU A 24 19.98 -12.19 -3.24
CA LEU A 24 20.73 -11.73 -2.07
C LEU A 24 22.22 -11.96 -2.27
N VAL A 25 23.03 -11.06 -1.74
CA VAL A 25 24.49 -11.14 -1.75
C VAL A 25 25.04 -10.72 -0.39
N ALA A 26 26.23 -11.20 -0.03
CA ALA A 26 27.00 -10.67 1.09
C ALA A 26 28.10 -9.75 0.56
N ILE A 27 28.32 -8.62 1.24
CA ILE A 27 29.47 -7.77 1.02
C ILE A 27 30.68 -8.47 1.64
N VAL A 28 31.67 -8.82 0.82
CA VAL A 28 32.91 -9.45 1.27
C VAL A 28 33.97 -8.40 1.56
N ASP A 29 34.01 -7.37 0.71
CA ASP A 29 34.98 -6.30 0.81
C ASP A 29 34.45 -5.02 0.14
N VAL A 30 35.00 -3.86 0.52
CA VAL A 30 34.76 -2.55 -0.08
C VAL A 30 35.95 -2.20 -0.96
N ILE A 31 35.72 -2.09 -2.27
CA ILE A 31 36.79 -1.82 -3.24
C ILE A 31 37.08 -0.32 -3.28
N ASP A 32 36.03 0.46 -3.47
CA ASP A 32 36.07 1.91 -3.54
C ASP A 32 34.77 2.49 -2.98
N GLN A 33 34.62 3.82 -3.01
CA GLN A 33 33.42 4.49 -2.49
C GLN A 33 32.12 4.03 -3.18
N ASN A 34 32.19 3.55 -4.42
CA ASN A 34 31.03 3.28 -5.26
C ASN A 34 30.79 1.79 -5.48
N ARG A 35 31.73 0.90 -5.15
CA ARG A 35 31.72 -0.53 -5.45
C ARG A 35 32.20 -1.36 -4.26
N ALA A 36 31.56 -2.52 -4.09
CA ALA A 36 31.98 -3.57 -3.19
C ALA A 36 32.26 -4.86 -3.94
N LEU A 37 33.15 -5.68 -3.38
CA LEU A 37 33.27 -7.09 -3.72
C LEU A 37 32.13 -7.84 -3.03
N VAL A 38 31.29 -8.49 -3.83
CA VAL A 38 30.11 -9.21 -3.33
C VAL A 38 30.20 -10.69 -3.69
N ASP A 39 29.58 -11.53 -2.86
CA ASP A 39 29.49 -12.97 -3.10
C ASP A 39 28.13 -13.50 -2.65
N GLY A 40 27.52 -14.39 -3.44
CA GLY A 40 26.22 -15.01 -3.17
C GLY A 40 26.27 -16.51 -3.42
N PRO A 41 27.03 -17.28 -2.62
CA PRO A 41 27.28 -18.70 -2.89
C PRO A 41 26.02 -19.58 -2.86
N CYS A 42 25.03 -19.20 -2.05
CA CYS A 42 23.74 -19.91 -1.90
C CYS A 42 22.63 -19.37 -2.83
N THR A 43 22.85 -18.22 -3.46
CA THR A 43 21.88 -17.51 -4.31
C THR A 43 22.30 -17.48 -5.78
N GLN A 44 23.32 -18.26 -6.15
CA GLN A 44 23.87 -18.35 -7.50
C GLN A 44 24.34 -16.98 -8.03
N VAL A 45 25.01 -16.21 -7.19
CA VAL A 45 25.78 -15.02 -7.60
C VAL A 45 27.26 -15.33 -7.37
N ARG A 46 28.02 -15.38 -8.45
CA ARG A 46 29.48 -15.57 -8.37
C ARG A 46 30.13 -14.33 -7.76
N ARG A 47 31.32 -14.50 -7.20
CA ARG A 47 32.11 -13.41 -6.65
C ARG A 47 32.43 -12.40 -7.75
N GLN A 48 32.02 -11.15 -7.57
CA GLN A 48 32.22 -10.08 -8.54
C GLN A 48 32.20 -8.71 -7.85
N ALA A 49 32.74 -7.69 -8.53
CA ALA A 49 32.54 -6.30 -8.12
C ALA A 49 31.11 -5.86 -8.44
N MET A 50 30.48 -5.12 -7.53
CA MET A 50 29.12 -4.62 -7.72
C MET A 50 28.96 -3.20 -7.16
N PRO A 51 28.33 -2.27 -7.90
CA PRO A 51 28.15 -0.91 -7.42
C PRO A 51 27.12 -0.80 -6.29
N PHE A 52 27.33 0.09 -5.33
CA PHE A 52 26.40 0.31 -4.22
C PHE A 52 25.02 0.78 -4.67
N LYS A 53 24.93 1.42 -5.84
CA LYS A 53 23.67 1.90 -6.41
C LYS A 53 22.67 0.78 -6.69
N CYS A 54 23.14 -0.43 -7.03
CA CYS A 54 22.24 -1.54 -7.36
C CYS A 54 21.89 -2.43 -6.17
N VAL A 55 22.52 -2.23 -5.02
CA VAL A 55 22.27 -3.02 -3.81
C VAL A 55 21.52 -2.22 -2.75
N GLN A 56 20.64 -2.90 -2.04
CA GLN A 56 19.90 -2.36 -0.91
C GLN A 56 20.26 -3.16 0.34
N LEU A 57 20.84 -2.48 1.33
CA LEU A 57 21.29 -3.13 2.56
C LEU A 57 20.11 -3.73 3.34
N THR A 58 20.29 -4.95 3.82
CA THR A 58 19.34 -5.62 4.72
C THR A 58 19.84 -5.54 6.16
N ASP A 59 19.05 -6.04 7.11
CA ASP A 59 19.40 -6.06 8.53
C ASP A 59 20.32 -7.23 8.91
N PHE A 60 20.54 -8.19 8.01
CA PHE A 60 21.34 -9.38 8.28
C PHE A 60 22.84 -9.10 8.12
N ILE A 61 23.62 -9.58 9.09
CA ILE A 61 25.08 -9.48 9.11
C ILE A 61 25.64 -10.88 9.35
N LEU A 62 26.54 -11.31 8.47
CA LEU A 62 27.32 -12.54 8.60
C LEU A 62 28.67 -12.22 9.21
N LYS A 63 29.19 -13.12 10.04
CA LYS A 63 30.49 -12.97 10.69
C LYS A 63 31.54 -13.78 9.95
N PHE A 64 32.41 -13.13 9.21
CA PHE A 64 33.59 -13.70 8.55
C PHE A 64 34.63 -12.59 8.30
N PRO A 65 35.94 -12.91 8.16
CA PRO A 65 36.97 -11.89 7.94
C PRO A 65 36.86 -11.27 6.55
N HIS A 66 37.33 -10.03 6.41
CA HIS A 66 37.47 -9.36 5.11
C HIS A 66 38.23 -10.25 4.11
N SER A 67 37.82 -10.23 2.84
CA SER A 67 38.44 -11.02 1.76
C SER A 67 38.44 -12.55 1.95
N ALA A 68 37.57 -13.09 2.82
CA ALA A 68 37.41 -14.53 3.00
C ALA A 68 37.08 -15.28 1.69
N LEU A 69 37.52 -16.52 1.55
CA LEU A 69 37.16 -17.38 0.42
C LEU A 69 35.67 -17.76 0.43
N GLN A 70 35.14 -18.09 -0.75
CA GLN A 70 33.73 -18.41 -0.94
C GLN A 70 33.23 -19.57 -0.05
N LYS A 71 34.12 -20.53 0.28
CA LYS A 71 33.82 -21.63 1.20
C LYS A 71 33.37 -21.13 2.57
N TYR A 72 34.08 -20.17 3.15
CA TYR A 72 33.76 -19.62 4.47
C TYR A 72 32.50 -18.75 4.44
N VAL A 73 32.30 -17.97 3.37
CA VAL A 73 31.07 -17.19 3.18
C VAL A 73 29.85 -18.12 3.08
N ARG A 74 29.97 -19.24 2.35
CA ARG A 74 28.92 -20.26 2.22
C ARG A 74 28.58 -20.88 3.58
N GLN A 75 29.59 -21.28 4.35
CA GLN A 75 29.40 -21.84 5.69
C GLN A 75 28.73 -20.84 6.64
N ALA A 76 29.18 -19.59 6.65
CA ALA A 76 28.55 -18.53 7.46
C ALA A 76 27.10 -18.26 7.04
N TRP A 77 26.81 -18.27 5.74
CA TRP A 77 25.47 -18.07 5.20
C TRP A 77 24.51 -19.18 5.62
N GLN A 78 24.95 -20.44 5.54
CA GLN A 78 24.20 -21.62 5.96
C GLN A 78 24.00 -21.62 7.48
N LYS A 79 25.07 -21.41 8.26
CA LYS A 79 25.00 -21.35 9.73
C LYS A 79 24.04 -20.26 10.24
N ALA A 80 23.91 -19.16 9.50
CA ALA A 80 23.01 -18.08 9.85
C ALA A 80 21.58 -18.25 9.30
N ASP A 81 21.30 -19.28 8.49
CA ASP A 81 20.00 -19.55 7.87
C ASP A 81 19.37 -18.34 7.18
N VAL A 82 20.20 -17.57 6.44
CA VAL A 82 19.78 -16.28 5.86
C VAL A 82 18.60 -16.45 4.90
N ASN A 83 18.54 -17.53 4.11
CA ASN A 83 17.47 -17.75 3.15
C ASN A 83 16.10 -17.90 3.84
N THR A 84 16.05 -18.72 4.89
CA THR A 84 14.83 -18.96 5.67
C THR A 84 14.40 -17.68 6.39
N LYS A 85 15.35 -16.98 7.03
CA LYS A 85 15.08 -15.70 7.70
C LYS A 85 14.61 -14.64 6.72
N TRP A 86 15.23 -14.54 5.54
CA TRP A 86 14.82 -13.63 4.48
C TRP A 86 13.41 -13.91 4.02
N ALA A 87 13.08 -15.16 3.68
CA ALA A 87 11.74 -15.56 3.24
C ALA A 87 10.66 -15.25 4.30
N ALA A 88 10.99 -15.37 5.59
CA ALA A 88 10.08 -15.03 6.67
C ALA A 88 9.82 -13.51 6.78
N THR A 89 10.74 -12.66 6.30
CA THR A 89 10.59 -11.20 6.41
C THR A 89 9.37 -10.68 5.65
N ARG A 90 8.78 -9.60 6.18
CA ARG A 90 7.70 -8.87 5.50
C ARG A 90 8.17 -8.27 4.16
N TRP A 91 9.46 -8.04 3.98
CA TRP A 91 10.01 -7.54 2.72
C TRP A 91 9.96 -8.62 1.64
N ALA A 92 10.52 -9.81 1.89
CA ALA A 92 10.46 -10.92 0.95
C ALA A 92 9.01 -11.30 0.60
N LYS A 93 8.13 -11.40 1.61
CA LYS A 93 6.69 -11.65 1.40
C LYS A 93 6.02 -10.60 0.51
N LYS A 94 6.46 -9.34 0.57
CA LYS A 94 5.95 -8.26 -0.32
C LYS A 94 6.45 -8.42 -1.75
N ILE A 95 7.70 -8.86 -1.94
CA ILE A 95 8.24 -9.16 -3.27
C ILE A 95 7.46 -10.33 -3.89
N GLU A 96 7.32 -11.42 -3.14
CA GLU A 96 6.56 -12.60 -3.57
C GLU A 96 5.09 -12.27 -3.89
N ALA A 97 4.42 -11.49 -3.04
CA ALA A 97 3.05 -11.05 -3.31
C ALA A 97 2.93 -10.21 -4.59
N ARG A 98 3.96 -9.40 -4.91
CA ARG A 98 4.02 -8.64 -6.17
C ARG A 98 4.17 -9.56 -7.36
N GLU A 99 5.03 -10.57 -7.27
CA GLU A 99 5.22 -11.57 -8.34
C GLU A 99 3.97 -12.41 -8.57
N ARG A 100 3.33 -12.91 -7.50
CA ARG A 100 2.06 -13.65 -7.60
C ARG A 100 0.96 -12.79 -8.24
N LYS A 101 0.91 -11.49 -7.91
CA LYS A 101 -0.05 -10.56 -8.53
C LYS A 101 0.25 -10.34 -10.02
N ALA A 102 1.53 -10.28 -10.41
CA ALA A 102 1.92 -10.13 -11.81
C ALA A 102 1.62 -11.38 -12.65
N LYS A 103 1.73 -12.58 -12.05
CA LYS A 103 1.45 -13.88 -12.68
C LYS A 103 -0.04 -14.29 -12.66
N MET A 104 -0.91 -13.46 -12.11
CA MET A 104 -2.32 -13.81 -11.90
C MET A 104 -3.09 -13.82 -13.23
N MET A 105 -3.85 -14.89 -13.47
CA MET A 105 -4.61 -15.08 -14.70
C MET A 105 -6.02 -14.46 -14.58
N ASP A 106 -6.70 -14.24 -15.71
CA ASP A 106 -8.01 -13.57 -15.76
C ASP A 106 -9.07 -14.21 -14.84
N PHE A 107 -9.14 -15.54 -14.81
CA PHE A 107 -10.10 -16.23 -13.94
C PHE A 107 -9.83 -15.97 -12.45
N ASP A 108 -8.55 -15.87 -12.05
CA ASP A 108 -8.18 -15.53 -10.68
C ASP A 108 -8.46 -14.05 -10.37
N HIS A 109 -8.32 -13.15 -11.35
CA HIS A 109 -8.77 -11.76 -11.22
C HIS A 109 -10.27 -11.68 -10.92
N PHE A 110 -11.09 -12.49 -11.60
CA PHE A 110 -12.52 -12.56 -11.34
C PHE A 110 -12.84 -13.03 -9.91
N LYS A 111 -12.19 -14.12 -9.44
CA LYS A 111 -12.35 -14.63 -8.07
C LYS A 111 -11.95 -13.57 -7.03
N VAL A 112 -10.78 -12.95 -7.21
CA VAL A 112 -10.28 -11.89 -6.31
C VAL A 112 -11.24 -10.71 -6.27
N MET A 113 -11.80 -10.30 -7.42
CA MET A 113 -12.77 -9.21 -7.49
C MET A 113 -14.03 -9.51 -6.69
N LYS A 114 -14.62 -10.71 -6.84
CA LYS A 114 -15.83 -11.10 -6.11
C LYS A 114 -15.58 -11.20 -4.61
N ALA A 115 -14.50 -11.87 -4.19
CA ALA A 115 -14.13 -11.98 -2.78
C ALA A 115 -13.86 -10.60 -2.15
N LYS A 116 -13.12 -9.72 -2.84
CA LYS A 116 -12.83 -8.36 -2.38
C LYS A 116 -14.09 -7.51 -2.26
N LYS A 117 -15.05 -7.66 -3.17
CA LYS A 117 -16.34 -6.95 -3.11
C LYS A 117 -17.12 -7.30 -1.84
N MET A 118 -17.22 -8.59 -1.51
CA MET A 118 -17.92 -9.02 -0.29
C MET A 118 -17.19 -8.57 0.98
N ARG A 119 -15.87 -8.75 1.04
CA ARG A 119 -15.03 -8.27 2.16
C ARG A 119 -15.23 -6.78 2.41
N ASN A 120 -15.19 -5.96 1.36
CA ASN A 120 -15.35 -4.51 1.48
C ASN A 120 -16.76 -4.12 1.94
N ARG A 121 -17.81 -4.87 1.57
CA ARG A 121 -19.17 -4.64 2.04
C ARG A 121 -19.28 -4.86 3.56
N ILE A 122 -18.71 -5.96 4.05
CA ILE A 122 -18.68 -6.28 5.49
C ILE A 122 -17.93 -5.19 6.26
N ILE A 123 -16.70 -4.87 5.85
CA ILE A 123 -15.88 -3.83 6.49
C ILE A 123 -16.62 -2.48 6.49
N LYS A 124 -17.25 -2.09 5.37
CA LYS A 124 -17.97 -0.82 5.28
C LYS A 124 -19.16 -0.76 6.26
N ASN A 125 -19.88 -1.86 6.43
CA ASN A 125 -20.98 -1.92 7.38
C ASN A 125 -20.48 -1.81 8.83
N GLU A 126 -19.40 -2.52 9.15
CA GLU A 126 -18.84 -2.52 10.51
C GLU A 126 -18.21 -1.17 10.88
N VAL A 127 -17.45 -0.56 9.96
CA VAL A 127 -16.91 0.79 10.15
C VAL A 127 -18.03 1.81 10.38
N LYS A 128 -19.17 1.71 9.68
CA LYS A 128 -20.32 2.59 9.92
C LYS A 128 -20.91 2.42 11.33
N LYS A 129 -21.01 1.18 11.83
CA LYS A 129 -21.48 0.94 13.20
C LYS A 129 -20.52 1.52 14.22
N LEU A 130 -19.21 1.31 14.04
CA LEU A 130 -18.17 1.87 14.91
C LEU A 130 -18.20 3.39 14.91
N GLN A 131 -18.35 4.04 13.75
CA GLN A 131 -18.50 5.49 13.64
C GLN A 131 -19.76 6.00 14.36
N LYS A 132 -20.90 5.31 14.22
CA LYS A 132 -22.13 5.67 14.93
C LYS A 132 -21.96 5.54 16.45
N ALA A 133 -21.31 4.47 16.91
CA ALA A 133 -21.00 4.28 18.32
C ALA A 133 -20.01 5.34 18.85
N ALA A 134 -18.99 5.70 18.07
CA ALA A 134 -18.04 6.75 18.42
C ALA A 134 -18.73 8.12 18.51
N LEU A 135 -19.63 8.44 17.57
CA LEU A 135 -20.42 9.67 17.60
C LEU A 135 -21.32 9.75 18.84
N LEU A 136 -21.95 8.63 19.23
CA LEU A 136 -22.77 8.55 20.44
C LEU A 136 -21.96 8.72 21.74
N LYS A 137 -20.65 8.41 21.72
CA LYS A 137 -19.74 8.66 22.85
C LYS A 137 -19.19 10.09 22.86
N ALA A 138 -19.00 10.69 21.69
CA ALA A 138 -18.48 12.06 21.54
C ALA A 138 -19.55 13.13 21.78
N SER A 139 -20.82 12.83 21.52
CA SER A 139 -21.94 13.72 21.90
C SER A 139 -22.28 13.50 23.38
N PRO A 140 -22.21 14.52 24.25
CA PRO A 140 -22.66 14.38 25.63
C PRO A 140 -24.16 14.05 25.62
N LYS A 141 -24.55 13.00 26.34
CA LYS A 141 -25.95 12.57 26.49
C LYS A 141 -26.80 13.76 26.97
N LYS A 142 -27.73 14.25 26.13
CA LYS A 142 -28.98 14.82 26.64
C LYS A 142 -29.81 13.64 27.15
N ALA A 143 -30.06 13.59 28.46
CA ALA A 143 -30.73 12.48 29.13
C ALA A 143 -32.13 12.19 28.52
N PRO A 144 -32.55 10.92 28.39
CA PRO A 144 -33.96 10.63 28.18
C PRO A 144 -34.71 10.89 29.50
N ALA A 145 -35.59 11.88 29.50
CA ALA A 145 -36.47 12.16 30.63
C ALA A 145 -37.40 10.96 30.86
N LYS A 146 -37.42 10.46 32.10
CA LYS A 146 -38.45 9.56 32.61
C LYS A 146 -39.81 10.27 32.59
N GLY A 147 -40.86 9.58 32.16
CA GLY A 147 -42.23 9.98 32.43
C GLY A 147 -43.24 9.49 31.40
N ALA A 148 -43.86 8.33 31.68
CA ALA A 148 -45.31 8.09 31.54
C ALA A 148 -45.59 6.57 31.59
N ALA A 149 -45.92 6.09 32.79
CA ALA A 149 -46.75 4.91 32.96
C ALA A 149 -48.22 5.38 32.87
N ALA A 150 -48.96 4.84 31.90
CA ALA A 150 -50.42 4.78 31.71
C ALA A 150 -50.59 4.56 30.19
N ILE A 151 -51.15 3.46 29.67
CA ILE A 151 -52.49 2.92 29.87
C ILE A 151 -52.43 1.42 29.57
N ALA A 152 -52.86 0.59 30.52
CA ALA A 152 -53.34 -0.77 30.25
C ALA A 152 -54.85 -0.71 29.97
N ALA A 153 -55.34 -1.69 29.20
CA ALA A 153 -56.74 -2.01 28.89
C ALA A 153 -57.42 -1.27 27.71
N ALA A 154 -57.37 -1.88 26.53
CA ALA A 154 -58.52 -1.95 25.61
C ALA A 154 -58.40 -3.22 24.76
N ALA A 155 -59.37 -4.11 24.94
CA ALA A 155 -59.49 -5.40 24.29
C ALA A 155 -59.93 -5.30 22.82
N ALA A 156 -59.56 -6.34 22.06
CA ALA A 156 -60.30 -6.97 20.97
C ALA A 156 -60.70 -6.19 19.70
N LYS A 157 -60.56 -6.91 18.58
CA LYS A 157 -61.14 -6.73 17.22
C LYS A 157 -60.55 -5.64 16.33
N VAL A 158 -59.70 -6.05 15.37
CA VAL A 158 -59.83 -5.62 13.95
C VAL A 158 -59.41 -6.78 13.02
N PRO A 159 -60.15 -7.09 11.94
CA PRO A 159 -59.98 -8.28 11.11
C PRO A 159 -58.93 -8.10 10.01
N ALA A 160 -58.51 -9.24 9.44
CA ALA A 160 -57.62 -9.31 8.28
C ALA A 160 -58.14 -8.45 7.12
N ARG A 161 -57.41 -7.39 6.75
CA ARG A 161 -57.68 -6.58 5.56
C ARG A 161 -56.57 -6.73 4.53
N ARG A 162 -56.92 -7.47 3.47
CA ARG A 162 -56.30 -7.61 2.14
C ARG A 162 -55.09 -6.70 1.84
N LEU A 163 -53.99 -7.34 1.44
CA LEU A 163 -52.93 -6.72 0.64
C LEU A 163 -53.49 -6.25 -0.71
N GLN A 164 -53.67 -4.94 -0.87
CA GLN A 164 -53.74 -4.31 -2.19
C GLN A 164 -52.30 -3.92 -2.61
N PRO A 165 -51.86 -4.23 -3.84
CA PRO A 165 -50.54 -3.81 -4.31
C PRO A 165 -50.49 -2.28 -4.40
N ARG A 166 -49.56 -1.66 -3.67
CA ARG A 166 -49.30 -0.21 -3.79
C ARG A 166 -48.81 0.09 -5.20
N ARG A 167 -49.65 0.75 -6.00
CA ARG A 167 -49.31 1.35 -7.29
C ARG A 167 -48.09 2.26 -7.10
N PHE A 168 -46.96 1.90 -7.70
CA PHE A 168 -45.78 2.76 -7.74
C PHE A 168 -46.07 3.95 -8.67
N LEU A 169 -46.27 5.14 -8.10
CA LEU A 169 -46.19 6.38 -8.86
C LEU A 169 -44.71 6.71 -9.13
N PRO A 170 -44.34 7.13 -10.36
CA PRO A 170 -42.96 7.48 -10.65
C PRO A 170 -42.57 8.76 -9.88
N ARG A 171 -41.48 8.69 -9.11
CA ARG A 171 -40.86 9.86 -8.48
C ARG A 171 -40.33 10.78 -9.58
N LYS A 172 -40.82 12.03 -9.63
CA LYS A 172 -40.25 13.09 -10.48
C LYS A 172 -38.74 13.26 -10.19
N PRO A 173 -37.87 13.39 -11.21
CA PRO A 173 -36.45 13.58 -10.98
C PRO A 173 -36.18 14.99 -10.42
N GLN A 174 -35.87 15.08 -9.13
CA GLN A 174 -35.42 16.30 -8.47
C GLN A 174 -34.04 16.73 -9.02
N ALA A 175 -34.03 17.78 -9.86
CA ALA A 175 -33.22 19.01 -9.78
C ALA A 175 -31.72 18.97 -9.37
N ARG A 176 -31.03 17.81 -9.33
CA ARG A 176 -29.60 17.72 -8.98
C ARG A 176 -28.66 17.73 -10.18
N ARG A 177 -29.17 17.57 -11.40
CA ARG A 177 -28.35 17.58 -12.64
C ARG A 177 -27.97 18.98 -13.10
N GLN A 178 -28.79 20.01 -12.86
CA GLN A 178 -28.51 21.37 -13.34
C GLN A 178 -27.42 22.07 -12.52
N HIS A 179 -27.35 21.81 -11.21
CA HIS A 179 -26.38 22.46 -10.33
C HIS A 179 -24.94 21.97 -10.56
N LEU A 180 -24.75 20.70 -10.96
CA LEU A 180 -23.43 20.15 -11.31
C LEU A 180 -22.91 20.66 -12.66
N LEU A 181 -23.81 20.88 -13.64
CA LEU A 181 -23.46 21.48 -14.94
C LEU A 181 -23.06 22.96 -14.80
N GLN A 182 -23.70 23.72 -13.90
CA GLN A 182 -23.29 25.10 -13.60
C GLN A 182 -21.92 25.16 -12.89
N LYS A 183 -21.61 24.24 -11.98
CA LYS A 183 -20.27 24.16 -11.36
C LYS A 183 -19.17 23.82 -12.37
N PHE A 184 -19.43 22.92 -13.32
CA PHE A 184 -18.45 22.59 -14.37
C PHE A 184 -18.16 23.75 -15.33
N LYS A 185 -19.17 24.55 -15.69
CA LYS A 185 -18.97 25.77 -16.51
C LYS A 185 -18.19 26.86 -15.78
N ARG A 186 -18.32 26.97 -14.45
CA ARG A 186 -17.58 27.94 -13.62
C ARG A 186 -16.10 27.59 -13.46
N VAL A 187 -15.76 26.30 -13.42
CA VAL A 187 -14.36 25.83 -13.35
C VAL A 187 -13.62 26.00 -14.68
N LYS A 188 -14.29 25.81 -15.83
CA LYS A 188 -13.68 26.06 -17.15
C LYS A 188 -13.36 27.53 -17.44
N LYS A 189 -14.00 28.49 -16.75
CA LYS A 189 -13.74 29.94 -16.89
C LYS A 189 -12.57 30.44 -16.06
N LEU A 190 -12.00 29.58 -15.21
CA LEU A 190 -10.78 29.82 -14.43
C LEU A 190 -9.64 28.96 -15.00
N GLN A 191 -9.29 29.21 -16.27
CA GLN A 191 -7.96 28.85 -16.76
C GLN A 191 -7.04 30.05 -16.53
N PRO A 192 -5.92 29.91 -15.80
CA PRO A 192 -4.90 30.95 -15.83
C PRO A 192 -4.38 31.06 -17.26
N ARG A 193 -4.38 32.29 -17.77
CA ARG A 193 -3.88 32.68 -19.09
C ARG A 193 -2.53 32.03 -19.34
N LYS A 194 -2.46 31.11 -20.31
CA LYS A 194 -1.23 30.48 -20.85
C LYS A 194 -0.31 31.47 -21.58
N HIS A 195 -0.31 32.75 -21.20
CA HIS A 195 0.43 33.81 -21.88
C HIS A 195 1.68 34.25 -21.08
N TRP A 196 1.74 33.96 -19.77
CA TRP A 196 2.87 34.38 -18.93
C TRP A 196 4.09 33.43 -19.01
N LEU A 197 3.88 32.15 -19.31
CA LEU A 197 4.95 31.14 -19.40
C LEU A 197 5.76 31.21 -20.70
N GLN A 198 5.22 31.77 -21.79
CA GLN A 198 6.00 31.95 -23.03
C GLN A 198 6.89 33.21 -22.98
N SER A 199 6.46 34.28 -22.32
CA SER A 199 7.26 35.50 -22.19
C SER A 199 8.42 35.38 -21.21
N HIS A 200 8.34 34.50 -20.21
CA HIS A 200 9.42 34.29 -19.23
C HIS A 200 10.53 33.38 -19.77
N LEU A 201 10.19 32.38 -20.59
CA LEU A 201 11.16 31.51 -21.27
C LEU A 201 11.95 32.22 -22.38
N ALA A 202 11.38 33.24 -23.01
CA ALA A 202 12.09 34.05 -24.01
C ALA A 202 13.09 35.06 -23.39
N ARG A 203 12.98 35.36 -22.08
CA ARG A 203 13.87 36.30 -21.38
C ARG A 203 15.11 35.63 -20.76
N ILE A 204 15.04 34.33 -20.45
CA ILE A 204 16.17 33.57 -19.91
C ILE A 204 17.20 33.20 -20.99
N ASN A 205 16.78 33.07 -22.25
CA ASN A 205 17.65 32.59 -23.34
C ASN A 205 18.38 33.70 -24.14
N LYS A 206 18.39 34.95 -23.65
CA LYS A 206 19.03 36.11 -24.31
C LYS A 206 20.08 36.83 -23.44
N GLY A 207 20.62 36.20 -22.41
CA GLY A 207 21.60 36.85 -21.55
C GLY A 207 22.49 35.88 -20.79
N SER A 208 23.46 35.27 -21.48
CA SER A 208 24.77 34.89 -20.96
C SER A 208 25.67 34.58 -22.16
N PHE A 209 26.59 35.50 -22.41
CA PHE A 209 27.91 35.21 -22.97
C PHE A 209 28.67 34.27 -22.03
#